data_AF-A0A7S0K5S3-F1
#
_entry.id   AF-A0A7S0K5S3-F1
#
_cell.length_a   1.000
_cell.length_b   1.000
_cell.length_c   1.000
_cell.angle_alpha   90.00
_cell.angle_beta   90.00
_cell.angle_gamma   90.00
#
_symmetry.space_group_name_H-M   'P 1'
#
loop_
_entity.id
_entity.type
_entity.pdbx_description
1 polymer ?
#
loop_
_entity_poly.entity_id
_entity_poly.type
_entity_poly.pdbx_seq_one_letter_code
_entity_poly.pdbx_strand_id
1 'polypeptide(L)'
;DAILRQRAEAEARYTKERLEAEARFAEELDRSQASNAEDYVRLKMKLETDAQTLQQQLAVMRAVYLLNTEKLEYNFRVLTEQSQDNDAATATHRAKVKRLEAALAKVAHEYAQSDRRHRSRNAALTTEFARVTRQFQDLQGKAGQFAAADRARFEQVWGLHDEEAAALSERLLAADRVIQEQVLGWKWRPPTKRPVRPPPPRIGGDAMDEEAGDATAAAAAGAAAGATGEQHADGGEAGRRRVRGPSDLPPAVHE
;
A
#
# COMPACT_ATOMS: atom_id res chain seq x y z
N ASP A 1 27.49 140.31 -45.15
CA ASP A 1 26.27 139.47 -45.08
C ASP A 1 26.38 138.09 -45.73
N ALA A 2 27.02 137.92 -46.89
CA ALA A 2 27.12 136.60 -47.56
C ALA A 2 27.98 135.56 -46.81
N ILE A 3 29.09 135.98 -46.17
CA ILE A 3 30.01 135.08 -45.44
C ILE A 3 29.36 134.54 -44.15
N LEU A 4 28.56 135.35 -43.46
CA LEU A 4 27.81 134.93 -42.27
C LEU A 4 26.69 133.94 -42.63
N ARG A 5 26.05 134.09 -43.81
CA ARG A 5 25.07 133.12 -44.33
C ARG A 5 25.73 131.79 -44.71
N GLN A 6 26.88 131.80 -45.38
CA GLN A 6 27.63 130.56 -45.68
C GLN A 6 28.08 129.82 -44.42
N ARG A 7 28.50 130.55 -43.37
CA ARG A 7 28.86 129.95 -42.09
C ARG A 7 27.64 129.34 -41.39
N ALA A 8 26.51 130.05 -41.37
CA ALA A 8 25.25 129.53 -40.84
C ALA A 8 24.73 128.31 -41.61
N GLU A 9 24.89 128.27 -42.93
CA GLU A 9 24.53 127.12 -43.76
C GLU A 9 25.45 125.92 -43.53
N ALA A 10 26.76 126.15 -43.36
CA ALA A 10 27.72 125.09 -43.05
C ALA A 10 27.52 124.53 -41.63
N GLU A 11 27.26 125.40 -40.64
CA GLU A 11 26.89 125.02 -39.27
C GLU A 11 25.54 124.28 -39.25
N ALA A 12 24.57 124.69 -40.06
CA ALA A 12 23.28 124.00 -40.21
C ALA A 12 23.43 122.62 -40.87
N ARG A 13 24.31 122.46 -41.86
CA ARG A 13 24.61 121.15 -42.47
C ARG A 13 25.32 120.23 -41.49
N TYR A 14 26.33 120.74 -40.79
CA TYR A 14 27.07 119.96 -39.80
C TYR A 14 26.18 119.51 -38.64
N THR A 15 25.35 120.41 -38.11
CA THR A 15 24.38 120.06 -37.06
C THR A 15 23.34 119.05 -37.56
N LYS A 16 22.87 119.18 -38.80
CA LYS A 16 21.95 118.22 -39.42
C LYS A 16 22.59 116.84 -39.61
N GLU A 17 23.79 116.76 -40.17
CA GLU A 17 24.53 115.51 -40.35
C GLU A 17 24.84 114.83 -39.00
N ARG A 18 25.19 115.63 -37.97
CA ARG A 18 25.41 115.13 -36.61
C ARG A 18 24.13 114.58 -35.99
N LEU A 19 23.01 115.29 -36.12
CA LEU A 19 21.70 114.83 -35.64
C LEU A 19 21.24 113.58 -36.39
N GLU A 20 21.50 113.48 -37.70
CA GLU A 20 21.19 112.29 -38.50
C GLU A 20 22.05 111.08 -38.09
N ALA A 21 23.34 111.29 -37.80
CA ALA A 21 24.21 110.24 -37.29
C ALA A 21 23.80 109.79 -35.86
N GLU A 22 23.51 110.74 -34.97
CA GLU A 22 22.97 110.49 -33.64
C GLU A 22 21.64 109.71 -33.72
N ALA A 23 20.76 110.07 -34.65
CA ALA A 23 19.50 109.36 -34.90
C ALA A 23 19.71 107.94 -35.42
N ARG A 24 20.66 107.72 -36.35
CA ARG A 24 21.00 106.37 -36.86
C ARG A 24 21.56 105.47 -35.76
N PHE A 25 22.47 105.99 -34.93
CA PHE A 25 23.00 105.24 -33.80
C PHE A 25 21.92 104.94 -32.76
N ALA A 26 21.00 105.87 -32.52
CA ALA A 26 19.85 105.62 -31.65
C ALA A 26 18.96 104.49 -32.20
N GLU A 27 18.63 104.51 -33.51
CA GLU A 27 17.86 103.43 -34.14
C GLU A 27 18.57 102.07 -34.11
N GLU A 28 19.88 102.05 -34.32
CA GLU A 28 20.69 100.81 -34.24
C GLU A 28 20.75 100.28 -32.81
N LEU A 29 20.86 101.17 -31.82
CA LEU A 29 20.80 100.82 -30.41
C LEU A 29 19.44 100.23 -30.05
N ASP A 30 18.36 100.86 -30.50
CA ASP A 30 16.99 100.41 -30.28
C ASP A 30 16.72 99.07 -30.97
N ARG A 31 17.20 98.86 -32.20
CA ARG A 31 17.12 97.55 -32.88
C ARG A 31 17.90 96.47 -32.12
N SER A 32 19.10 96.78 -31.67
CA SER A 32 19.93 95.84 -30.90
C SER A 32 19.26 95.48 -29.57
N GLN A 33 18.69 96.46 -28.87
CA GLN A 33 17.93 96.24 -27.64
C GLN A 33 16.67 95.40 -27.89
N ALA A 34 15.93 95.67 -28.96
CA ALA A 34 14.76 94.87 -29.36
C ALA A 34 15.15 93.42 -29.68
N SER A 35 16.19 93.20 -30.48
CA SER A 35 16.70 91.86 -30.79
C SER A 35 17.15 91.11 -29.54
N ASN A 36 17.91 91.77 -28.66
CA ASN A 36 18.37 91.17 -27.40
C ASN A 36 17.20 90.83 -26.46
N ALA A 37 16.17 91.69 -26.41
CA ALA A 37 14.96 91.42 -25.65
C ALA A 37 14.18 90.23 -26.21
N GLU A 38 14.06 90.11 -27.53
CA GLU A 38 13.42 88.98 -28.20
C GLU A 38 14.20 87.67 -27.99
N ASP A 39 15.53 87.69 -28.09
CA ASP A 39 16.38 86.53 -27.84
C ASP A 39 16.30 86.07 -26.38
N TYR A 40 16.26 87.03 -25.45
CA TYR A 40 16.04 86.75 -24.02
C TYR A 40 14.68 86.10 -23.78
N VAL A 41 13.60 86.63 -24.37
CA VAL A 41 12.26 86.04 -24.24
C VAL A 41 12.22 84.64 -24.85
N ARG A 42 12.83 84.43 -26.03
CA ARG A 42 12.91 83.10 -26.65
C ARG A 42 13.67 82.10 -25.78
N LEU A 43 14.80 82.50 -25.22
CA LEU A 43 15.57 81.64 -24.33
C LEU A 43 14.81 81.34 -23.04
N LYS A 44 14.17 82.36 -22.45
CA LYS A 44 13.33 82.21 -21.26
C LYS A 44 12.21 81.21 -21.50
N MET A 45 11.45 81.34 -22.60
CA MET A 45 10.38 80.41 -22.94
C MET A 45 10.90 78.98 -23.11
N LYS A 46 12.04 78.78 -23.80
CA LYS A 46 12.65 77.46 -23.96
C LYS A 46 13.03 76.82 -22.62
N LEU A 47 13.69 77.58 -21.76
CA LEU A 47 14.08 77.09 -20.43
C LEU A 47 12.86 76.81 -19.55
N GLU A 48 11.82 77.63 -19.62
CA GLU A 48 10.56 77.38 -18.92
C GLU A 48 9.87 76.11 -19.44
N THR A 49 9.83 75.88 -20.76
CA THR A 49 9.28 74.66 -21.35
C THR A 49 10.10 73.41 -21.00
N ASP A 50 11.42 73.51 -20.98
CA ASP A 50 12.29 72.39 -20.61
C ASP A 50 12.15 72.07 -19.12
N ALA A 51 12.08 73.10 -18.26
CA ALA A 51 11.82 72.93 -16.83
C ALA A 51 10.46 72.27 -16.57
N GLN A 52 9.41 72.69 -17.27
CA GLN A 52 8.09 72.07 -17.19
C GLN A 52 8.11 70.60 -17.65
N THR A 53 8.79 70.31 -18.76
CA THR A 53 8.92 68.94 -19.29
C THR A 53 9.64 68.03 -18.31
N LEU A 54 10.76 68.49 -17.73
CA LEU A 54 11.50 67.74 -16.73
C LEU A 54 10.68 67.50 -15.45
N GLN A 55 9.91 68.49 -15.00
CA GLN A 55 8.99 68.33 -13.87
C GLN A 55 7.92 67.28 -14.15
N GLN A 56 7.34 67.29 -15.36
CA GLN A 56 6.32 66.33 -15.76
C GLN A 56 6.88 64.91 -15.86
N GLN A 57 8.08 64.75 -16.43
CA GLN A 57 8.79 63.46 -16.46
C GLN A 57 9.07 62.94 -15.04
N LEU A 58 9.51 63.81 -14.13
CA LEU A 58 9.73 63.44 -12.73
C LEU A 58 8.44 62.98 -12.03
N ALA A 59 7.32 63.66 -12.28
CA ALA A 59 6.02 63.28 -11.73
C ALA A 59 5.56 61.92 -12.27
N VAL A 60 5.69 61.68 -13.58
CA VAL A 60 5.37 60.39 -14.20
C VAL A 60 6.24 59.28 -13.63
N MET A 61 7.55 59.51 -13.53
CA MET A 61 8.49 58.51 -13.00
C MET A 61 8.15 58.15 -11.55
N ARG A 62 7.81 59.14 -10.71
CA ARG A 62 7.34 58.90 -9.33
C ARG A 62 6.08 58.06 -9.29
N ALA A 63 5.10 58.36 -10.14
CA ALA A 63 3.85 57.59 -10.20
C ALA A 63 4.09 56.14 -10.64
N VAL A 64 4.97 55.93 -11.64
CA VAL A 64 5.34 54.59 -12.10
C VAL A 64 6.06 53.80 -11.01
N TYR A 65 7.01 54.42 -10.31
CA TYR A 65 7.70 53.74 -9.21
C TYR A 65 6.77 53.38 -8.07
N LEU A 66 5.87 54.29 -7.68
CA LEU A 66 4.89 54.00 -6.63
C LEU A 66 3.99 52.81 -7.01
N LEU A 67 3.49 52.78 -8.25
CA LEU A 67 2.69 51.66 -8.73
C LEU A 67 3.51 50.36 -8.80
N ASN A 68 4.79 50.43 -9.19
CA ASN A 68 5.65 49.26 -9.25
C ASN A 68 5.93 48.72 -7.83
N THR A 69 6.19 49.60 -6.86
CA THR A 69 6.37 49.19 -5.46
C THR A 69 5.11 48.51 -4.92
N GLU A 70 3.92 49.06 -5.16
CA GLU A 70 2.67 48.43 -4.74
C GLU A 70 2.46 47.06 -5.42
N LYS A 71 2.78 46.93 -6.71
CA LYS A 71 2.74 45.64 -7.42
C LYS A 71 3.71 44.63 -6.84
N LEU A 72 4.93 45.05 -6.49
CA LEU A 72 5.93 44.18 -5.88
C LEU A 72 5.48 43.72 -4.49
N GLU A 73 4.95 44.64 -3.69
CA GLU A 73 4.41 44.33 -2.36
C GLU A 73 3.21 43.38 -2.42
N TYR A 74 2.34 43.55 -3.41
CA TYR A 74 1.24 42.64 -3.65
C TYR A 74 1.74 41.24 -4.04
N ASN A 75 2.66 41.16 -5.01
CA ASN A 75 3.24 39.88 -5.43
C ASN A 75 3.94 39.19 -4.26
N PHE A 76 4.70 39.93 -3.45
CA PHE A 76 5.36 39.38 -2.28
C PHE A 76 4.37 38.80 -1.26
N ARG A 77 3.27 39.52 -0.99
CA ARG A 77 2.19 39.03 -0.12
C ARG A 77 1.56 37.74 -0.66
N VAL A 78 1.19 37.71 -1.94
CA VAL A 78 0.59 36.53 -2.56
C VAL A 78 1.54 35.32 -2.53
N LEU A 79 2.83 35.51 -2.85
CA LEU A 79 3.80 34.42 -2.76
C LEU A 79 3.97 33.92 -1.32
N THR A 80 3.97 34.85 -0.35
CA THR A 80 4.07 34.49 1.07
C THR A 80 2.85 33.70 1.52
N GLU A 81 1.63 34.13 1.19
CA GLU A 81 0.39 33.41 1.49
C GLU A 81 0.38 32.03 0.83
N GLN A 82 0.73 31.94 -0.46
CA GLN A 82 0.84 30.65 -1.15
C GLN A 82 1.88 29.72 -0.50
N SER A 83 3.01 30.26 -0.03
CA SER A 83 4.02 29.45 0.67
C SER A 83 3.48 28.92 2.00
N GLN A 84 2.76 29.75 2.76
CA GLN A 84 2.15 29.35 4.03
C GLN A 84 1.06 28.30 3.83
N ASP A 85 0.20 28.48 2.82
CA ASP A 85 -0.85 27.53 2.46
C ASP A 85 -0.27 26.18 2.01
N ASN A 86 0.81 26.22 1.21
CA ASN A 86 1.50 25.01 0.77
C ASN A 86 2.19 24.30 1.96
N ASP A 87 2.84 25.05 2.85
CA ASP A 87 3.44 24.49 4.07
C ASP A 87 2.38 23.86 4.98
N ALA A 88 1.22 24.50 5.13
CA ALA A 88 0.09 23.95 5.86
C ALA A 88 -0.45 22.67 5.20
N ALA A 89 -0.67 22.69 3.88
CA ALA A 89 -1.12 21.53 3.12
C ALA A 89 -0.12 20.36 3.23
N THR A 90 1.17 20.61 3.05
CA THR A 90 2.21 19.58 3.18
C THR A 90 2.30 19.04 4.60
N ALA A 91 2.13 19.87 5.64
CA ALA A 91 2.06 19.42 7.02
C ALA A 91 0.87 18.48 7.26
N THR A 92 -0.32 18.81 6.76
CA THR A 92 -1.49 17.93 6.86
C THR A 92 -1.29 16.60 6.13
N HIS A 93 -0.71 16.63 4.92
CA HIS A 93 -0.39 15.42 4.17
C HIS A 93 0.66 14.57 4.88
N ARG A 94 1.72 15.17 5.43
CA ARG A 94 2.74 14.46 6.22
C ARG A 94 2.13 13.80 7.46
N ALA A 95 1.23 14.48 8.17
CA ALA A 95 0.53 13.90 9.32
C ALA A 95 -0.36 12.72 8.92
N LYS A 96 -1.06 12.83 7.78
CA LYS A 96 -1.88 11.73 7.23
C LYS A 96 -1.03 10.52 6.85
N VAL A 97 0.11 10.73 6.19
CA VAL A 97 1.06 9.66 5.85
C VAL A 97 1.54 8.95 7.12
N LYS A 98 2.01 9.69 8.13
CA LYS A 98 2.46 9.10 9.40
C LYS A 98 1.37 8.28 10.10
N ARG A 99 0.12 8.76 10.08
CA ARG A 99 -1.02 8.02 10.66
C ARG A 99 -1.28 6.71 9.91
N LEU A 100 -1.22 6.73 8.58
CA LEU A 100 -1.42 5.54 7.76
C LEU A 100 -0.27 4.54 7.92
N GLU A 101 0.97 5.01 7.99
CA GLU A 101 2.14 4.18 8.29
C GLU A 101 2.02 3.49 9.65
N ALA A 102 1.60 4.22 10.69
CA ALA A 102 1.37 3.65 12.01
C ALA A 102 0.23 2.60 12.00
N ALA A 103 -0.85 2.86 11.27
CA ALA A 103 -1.95 1.90 11.11
C ALA A 103 -1.51 0.64 10.37
N LEU A 104 -0.72 0.79 9.30
CA LEU A 104 -0.15 -0.33 8.55
C LEU A 104 0.78 -1.15 9.43
N ALA A 105 1.69 -0.51 10.15
CA ALA A 105 2.61 -1.19 11.06
C ALA A 105 1.86 -1.98 12.14
N LYS A 106 0.77 -1.43 12.68
CA LYS A 106 -0.10 -2.12 13.63
C LYS A 106 -0.73 -3.37 13.02
N VAL A 107 -1.37 -3.26 11.86
CA VAL A 107 -2.03 -4.39 11.20
C VAL A 107 -1.01 -5.46 10.79
N ALA A 108 0.15 -5.05 10.27
CA ALA A 108 1.23 -5.97 9.92
C ALA A 108 1.75 -6.74 11.15
N HIS A 109 1.87 -6.06 12.29
CA HIS A 109 2.27 -6.70 13.54
C HIS A 109 1.22 -7.70 14.06
N GLU A 110 -0.05 -7.30 14.09
CA GLU A 110 -1.16 -8.16 14.49
C GLU A 110 -1.28 -9.39 13.59
N TYR A 111 -1.13 -9.22 12.28
CA TYR A 111 -1.11 -10.31 11.31
C TYR A 111 0.05 -11.27 11.59
N ALA A 112 1.29 -10.77 11.70
CA ALA A 112 2.45 -11.60 11.98
C ALA A 112 2.33 -12.36 13.31
N GLN A 113 1.73 -11.75 14.34
CA GLN A 113 1.47 -12.41 15.61
C GLN A 113 0.41 -13.51 15.48
N SER A 114 -0.70 -13.22 14.78
CA SER A 114 -1.76 -14.20 14.54
C SER A 114 -1.26 -15.38 13.73
N ASP A 115 -0.52 -15.12 12.66
CA ASP A 115 0.09 -16.12 11.79
C ASP A 115 1.04 -17.05 12.55
N ARG A 116 1.94 -16.50 13.38
CA ARG A 116 2.80 -17.31 14.28
C ARG A 116 1.98 -18.18 15.23
N ARG A 117 0.90 -17.64 15.81
CA ARG A 117 0.01 -18.37 16.71
C ARG A 117 -0.71 -19.51 15.99
N HIS A 118 -1.19 -19.28 14.77
CA HIS A 118 -1.86 -20.28 13.96
C HIS A 118 -0.89 -21.37 13.52
N ARG A 119 0.32 -21.03 13.06
CA ARG A 119 1.36 -22.01 12.72
C ARG A 119 1.73 -22.89 13.91
N SER A 120 1.94 -22.30 15.09
CA SER A 120 2.25 -23.05 16.31
C SER A 120 1.10 -23.97 16.73
N ARG A 121 -0.15 -23.49 16.68
CA ARG A 121 -1.34 -24.32 16.99
C ARG A 121 -1.52 -25.46 15.98
N ASN A 122 -1.36 -25.18 14.69
CA ASN A 122 -1.47 -26.20 13.65
C ASN A 122 -0.40 -27.27 13.85
N ALA A 123 0.87 -26.87 14.08
CA ALA A 123 1.94 -27.82 14.38
C ALA A 123 1.62 -28.69 15.59
N ALA A 124 1.15 -28.10 16.70
CA ALA A 124 0.73 -28.84 17.88
C ALA A 124 -0.41 -29.82 17.57
N LEU A 125 -1.47 -29.36 16.90
CA LEU A 125 -2.62 -30.21 16.53
C LEU A 125 -2.21 -31.37 15.61
N THR A 126 -1.32 -31.14 14.64
CA THR A 126 -0.81 -32.19 13.76
C THR A 126 -0.01 -33.23 14.54
N THR A 127 0.81 -32.81 15.51
CA THR A 127 1.55 -33.76 16.35
C THR A 127 0.64 -34.59 17.25
N GLU A 128 -0.39 -33.96 17.83
CA GLU A 128 -1.39 -34.63 18.66
C GLU A 128 -2.22 -35.62 17.83
N PHE A 129 -2.63 -35.23 16.62
CA PHE A 129 -3.33 -36.11 15.69
C PHE A 129 -2.49 -37.34 15.35
N ALA A 130 -1.23 -37.16 14.95
CA ALA A 130 -0.33 -38.27 14.64
C ALA A 130 -0.13 -39.21 15.84
N ARG A 131 -0.07 -38.66 17.07
CA ARG A 131 0.02 -39.46 18.30
C ARG A 131 -1.25 -40.29 18.52
N VAL A 132 -2.42 -39.68 18.41
CA VAL A 132 -3.71 -40.37 18.58
C VAL A 132 -3.91 -41.45 17.53
N THR A 133 -3.55 -41.19 16.27
CA THR A 133 -3.61 -42.19 15.20
C THR A 133 -2.72 -43.40 15.49
N ARG A 134 -1.49 -43.19 15.99
CA ARG A 134 -0.63 -44.31 16.42
C ARG A 134 -1.26 -45.11 17.56
N GLN A 135 -1.78 -44.42 18.58
CA GLN A 135 -2.48 -45.09 19.69
C GLN A 135 -3.68 -45.90 19.22
N PHE A 136 -4.42 -45.39 18.23
CA PHE A 136 -5.54 -46.10 17.62
C PHE A 136 -5.09 -47.36 16.88
N GLN A 137 -4.02 -47.27 16.07
CA GLN A 137 -3.43 -48.42 15.38
C GLN A 137 -2.94 -49.49 16.38
N ASP A 138 -2.29 -49.07 17.46
CA ASP A 138 -1.84 -49.99 18.53
C ASP A 138 -3.03 -50.68 19.20
N LEU A 139 -4.14 -49.97 19.43
CA LEU A 139 -5.37 -50.54 19.99
C LEU A 139 -6.03 -51.53 19.03
N GLN A 140 -6.10 -51.21 17.73
CA GLN A 140 -6.59 -52.15 16.71
C GLN A 140 -5.74 -53.42 16.67
N GLY A 141 -4.41 -53.29 16.69
CA GLY A 141 -3.49 -54.42 16.74
C GLY A 141 -3.70 -55.29 17.98
N LYS A 142 -3.86 -54.67 19.15
CA LYS A 142 -4.18 -55.38 20.40
C LYS A 142 -5.54 -56.07 20.32
N ALA A 143 -6.57 -55.41 19.81
CA ALA A 143 -7.91 -55.99 19.66
C ALA A 143 -7.89 -57.24 18.76
N GLY A 144 -7.17 -57.20 17.64
CA GLY A 144 -6.96 -58.37 16.79
C GLY A 144 -6.22 -59.51 17.49
N GLN A 145 -5.17 -59.21 18.26
CA GLN A 145 -4.45 -60.20 19.05
C GLN A 145 -5.33 -60.82 20.16
N PHE A 146 -6.15 -60.01 20.84
CA PHE A 146 -7.09 -60.51 21.84
C PHE A 146 -8.15 -61.42 21.20
N ALA A 147 -8.74 -61.02 20.07
CA ALA A 147 -9.69 -61.84 19.35
C ALA A 147 -9.07 -63.19 18.91
N ALA A 148 -7.84 -63.18 18.40
CA ALA A 148 -7.13 -64.41 18.02
C ALA A 148 -6.81 -65.30 19.23
N ALA A 149 -6.36 -64.71 20.35
CA ALA A 149 -6.06 -65.45 21.58
C ALA A 149 -7.33 -66.03 22.21
N ASP A 150 -8.43 -65.27 22.24
CA ASP A 150 -9.72 -65.72 22.75
C ASP A 150 -10.30 -66.82 21.87
N ARG A 151 -10.18 -66.71 20.54
CA ARG A 151 -10.55 -67.79 19.62
C ARG A 151 -9.74 -69.06 19.87
N ALA A 152 -8.42 -68.95 20.02
CA ALA A 152 -7.57 -70.12 20.30
C ALA A 152 -7.91 -70.77 21.64
N ARG A 153 -8.15 -69.99 22.69
CA ARG A 153 -8.60 -70.49 24.00
C ARG A 153 -9.97 -71.16 23.90
N PHE A 154 -10.90 -70.57 23.15
CA PHE A 154 -12.20 -71.14 22.92
C PHE A 154 -12.11 -72.48 22.18
N GLU A 155 -11.30 -72.56 21.12
CA GLU A 155 -11.07 -73.81 20.37
C GLU A 155 -10.45 -74.91 21.25
N GLN A 156 -9.54 -74.56 22.15
CA GLN A 156 -8.96 -75.50 23.12
C GLN A 156 -10.01 -76.04 24.11
N VAL A 157 -10.79 -75.15 24.74
CA VAL A 157 -11.84 -75.54 25.70
C VAL A 157 -12.94 -76.34 24.99
N TRP A 158 -13.29 -75.94 23.77
CA TRP A 158 -14.23 -76.70 22.94
C TRP A 158 -13.71 -78.10 22.62
N GLY A 159 -12.44 -78.23 22.24
CA GLY A 159 -11.80 -79.52 22.01
C GLY A 159 -11.85 -80.43 23.24
N LEU A 160 -11.53 -79.90 24.42
CA LEU A 160 -11.61 -80.65 25.67
C LEU A 160 -13.03 -81.16 25.96
N HIS A 161 -14.04 -80.28 25.84
CA HIS A 161 -15.43 -80.68 26.07
C HIS A 161 -15.95 -81.65 25.00
N ASP A 162 -15.49 -81.54 23.75
CA ASP A 162 -15.82 -82.48 22.68
C ASP A 162 -15.24 -83.88 22.99
N GLU A 163 -14.00 -83.96 23.48
CA GLU A 163 -13.37 -85.21 23.92
C GLU A 163 -14.09 -85.81 25.14
N GLU A 164 -14.44 -85.00 26.14
CA GLU A 164 -15.23 -85.43 27.30
C GLU A 164 -16.61 -85.97 26.90
N ALA A 165 -17.32 -85.25 26.02
CA ALA A 165 -18.62 -85.66 25.50
C ALA A 165 -18.52 -86.94 24.67
N ALA A 166 -17.47 -87.08 23.85
CA ALA A 166 -17.20 -88.30 23.09
C ALA A 166 -16.97 -89.49 24.03
N ALA A 167 -16.13 -89.34 25.07
CA ALA A 167 -15.86 -90.39 26.05
C ALA A 167 -17.12 -90.80 26.83
N LEU A 168 -17.98 -89.84 27.22
CA LEU A 168 -19.27 -90.14 27.85
C LEU A 168 -20.20 -90.88 26.89
N SER A 169 -20.23 -90.49 25.61
CA SER A 169 -21.05 -91.16 24.60
C SER A 169 -20.60 -92.61 24.36
N GLU A 170 -19.30 -92.88 24.34
CA GLU A 170 -18.77 -94.25 24.22
C GLU A 170 -19.13 -95.11 25.44
N ARG A 171 -19.07 -94.56 26.65
CA ARG A 171 -19.52 -95.25 27.86
C ARG A 171 -21.02 -95.56 27.83
N LEU A 172 -21.84 -94.62 27.35
CA LEU A 172 -23.27 -94.83 27.18
C LEU A 172 -23.57 -95.93 26.15
N LEU A 173 -22.87 -95.94 25.01
CA LEU A 173 -23.01 -97.00 24.00
C LEU A 173 -22.56 -98.36 24.53
N ALA A 174 -21.51 -98.41 25.36
CA ALA A 174 -21.07 -99.64 26.01
C ALA A 174 -22.11 -100.14 27.04
N ALA A 175 -22.69 -99.23 27.84
CA ALA A 175 -23.77 -99.57 28.77
C ALA A 175 -25.03 -100.05 28.03
N ASP A 176 -25.41 -99.37 26.94
CA ASP A 176 -26.53 -99.75 26.07
C ASP A 176 -26.31 -101.14 25.47
N ARG A 177 -25.09 -101.43 24.98
CA ARG A 177 -24.73 -102.77 24.50
C ARG A 177 -24.91 -103.84 25.57
N VAL A 178 -24.44 -103.59 26.79
CA VAL A 178 -24.58 -104.53 27.91
C VAL A 178 -26.06 -104.78 28.24
N ILE A 179 -26.87 -103.73 28.30
CA ILE A 179 -28.32 -103.85 28.57
C ILE A 179 -29.02 -104.63 27.46
N GLN A 180 -28.75 -104.31 26.20
CA GLN A 180 -29.38 -104.93 25.04
C GLN A 180 -29.03 -106.42 24.92
N GLU A 181 -27.75 -106.78 25.11
CA GLU A 181 -27.26 -108.15 24.99
C GLU A 181 -27.58 -109.01 26.24
N GLN A 182 -27.38 -108.48 27.46
CA GLN A 182 -27.49 -109.28 28.69
C GLN A 182 -28.90 -109.28 29.31
N VAL A 183 -29.64 -108.17 29.25
CA VAL A 183 -30.95 -108.06 29.91
C VAL A 183 -32.09 -108.39 28.94
N LEU A 184 -32.00 -107.96 27.68
CA LEU A 184 -33.07 -108.09 26.69
C LEU A 184 -32.87 -109.27 25.71
N GLY A 185 -31.65 -109.81 25.60
CA GLY A 185 -31.31 -110.92 24.71
C GLY A 185 -31.35 -110.57 23.22
N TRP A 186 -31.28 -109.28 22.87
CA TRP A 186 -31.33 -108.80 21.48
C TRP A 186 -29.92 -108.55 20.94
N LYS A 187 -29.71 -108.74 19.63
CA LYS A 187 -28.42 -108.43 18.99
C LYS A 187 -28.24 -106.92 18.90
N TRP A 188 -27.27 -106.38 19.64
CA TRP A 188 -26.93 -104.96 19.58
C TRP A 188 -26.36 -104.57 18.21
N ARG A 189 -26.77 -103.41 17.69
CA ARG A 189 -26.22 -102.82 16.46
C ARG A 189 -25.73 -101.40 16.78
N PRO A 190 -24.46 -101.07 16.51
CA PRO A 190 -23.97 -99.72 16.75
C PRO A 190 -24.73 -98.72 15.88
N PRO A 191 -25.04 -97.51 16.39
CA PRO A 191 -25.64 -96.46 15.59
C PRO A 191 -24.68 -96.02 14.46
N THR A 192 -25.17 -96.04 13.21
CA THR A 192 -24.39 -95.83 11.97
C THR A 192 -23.84 -94.42 11.79
N LYS A 193 -24.20 -93.48 12.67
CA LYS A 193 -23.71 -92.10 12.61
C LYS A 193 -23.04 -91.77 13.94
N ARG A 194 -21.73 -91.51 13.90
CA ARG A 194 -21.04 -90.78 14.97
C ARG A 194 -21.87 -89.51 15.23
N PRO A 195 -22.17 -89.12 16.48
CA PRO A 195 -22.90 -87.88 16.74
C PRO A 195 -22.21 -86.76 15.94
N VAL A 196 -22.99 -86.11 15.08
CA VAL A 196 -22.50 -85.07 14.17
C VAL A 196 -21.84 -84.03 15.05
N ARG A 197 -20.52 -83.87 14.90
CA ARG A 197 -19.74 -82.82 15.53
C ARG A 197 -20.46 -81.50 15.25
N PRO A 198 -21.10 -80.86 16.25
CA PRO A 198 -21.63 -79.53 16.02
C PRO A 198 -20.41 -78.66 15.69
N PRO A 199 -20.44 -77.90 14.57
CA PRO A 199 -19.37 -76.95 14.32
C PRO A 199 -19.28 -76.03 15.55
N PRO A 200 -18.06 -75.66 16.00
CA PRO A 200 -17.93 -74.72 17.09
C PRO A 200 -18.81 -73.50 16.78
N PRO A 201 -19.58 -72.99 17.76
CA PRO A 201 -20.41 -71.81 17.53
C PRO A 201 -19.49 -70.70 17.01
N ARG A 202 -19.87 -70.08 15.89
CA ARG A 202 -19.18 -68.89 15.39
C ARG A 202 -19.40 -67.78 16.42
N ILE A 203 -18.51 -67.70 17.40
CA ILE A 203 -18.49 -66.58 18.32
C ILE A 203 -18.09 -65.37 17.47
N GLY A 204 -18.99 -64.39 17.42
CA GLY A 204 -19.07 -63.36 16.40
C GLY A 204 -17.75 -62.68 16.07
N GLY A 205 -17.62 -62.28 14.80
CA GLY A 205 -16.73 -61.15 14.48
C GLY A 205 -16.13 -61.05 13.09
N ASP A 206 -16.42 -61.92 12.12
CA ASP A 206 -15.87 -61.74 10.74
C ASP A 206 -16.52 -60.57 9.95
N ALA A 207 -17.29 -59.70 10.61
CA ALA A 207 -18.04 -58.60 9.97
C ALA A 207 -17.41 -57.20 10.15
N MET A 208 -16.22 -57.08 10.75
CA MET A 208 -15.59 -55.78 11.05
C MET A 208 -14.30 -55.48 10.27
N ASP A 209 -13.79 -56.44 9.48
CA ASP A 209 -12.48 -56.28 8.82
C ASP A 209 -12.51 -55.61 7.44
N GLU A 210 -13.69 -55.39 6.81
CA GLU A 210 -13.76 -54.80 5.46
C GLU A 210 -14.01 -53.28 5.39
N GLU A 211 -14.57 -52.60 6.40
CA GLU A 211 -14.88 -51.15 6.28
C GLU A 211 -13.85 -50.20 6.91
N ALA A 212 -12.92 -50.67 7.75
CA ALA A 212 -12.01 -49.77 8.48
C ALA A 212 -10.76 -49.33 7.67
N GLY A 213 -10.43 -50.02 6.58
CA GLY A 213 -9.26 -49.74 5.75
C GLY A 213 -9.37 -48.47 4.90
N ASP A 214 -10.56 -48.17 4.39
CA ASP A 214 -10.75 -47.03 3.47
C ASP A 214 -10.81 -45.68 4.18
N ALA A 215 -11.33 -45.62 5.41
CA ALA A 215 -11.42 -44.38 6.19
C ALA A 215 -10.05 -43.87 6.67
N THR A 216 -9.10 -44.77 6.94
CA THR A 216 -7.76 -44.41 7.42
C THR A 216 -6.83 -43.99 6.29
N ALA A 217 -6.97 -44.56 5.10
CA ALA A 217 -6.24 -44.13 3.89
C ALA A 217 -6.65 -42.71 3.43
N ALA A 218 -7.94 -42.38 3.49
CA ALA A 218 -8.45 -41.05 3.16
C ALA A 218 -7.96 -39.96 4.14
N ALA A 219 -7.87 -40.28 5.45
CA ALA A 219 -7.36 -39.35 6.46
C ALA A 219 -5.85 -39.08 6.33
N ALA A 220 -5.06 -40.08 5.95
CA ALA A 220 -3.63 -39.93 5.70
C ALA A 220 -3.33 -39.07 4.45
N ALA A 221 -4.16 -39.19 3.40
CA ALA A 221 -4.05 -38.35 2.20
C ALA A 221 -4.39 -36.87 2.48
N GLY A 222 -5.37 -36.59 3.33
CA GLY A 222 -5.72 -35.22 3.76
C GLY A 222 -4.62 -34.51 4.56
N ALA A 223 -3.85 -35.26 5.35
CA ALA A 223 -2.72 -34.71 6.13
C ALA A 223 -1.54 -34.29 5.24
N ALA A 224 -1.31 -34.96 4.10
CA ALA A 224 -0.27 -34.59 3.15
C ALA A 224 -0.63 -33.35 2.32
N ALA A 225 -1.92 -33.16 1.98
CA ALA A 225 -2.39 -32.00 1.23
C ALA A 225 -2.41 -30.69 2.06
N GLY A 226 -2.58 -30.79 3.38
CA GLY A 226 -2.54 -29.63 4.29
C GLY A 226 -1.15 -29.03 4.52
N ALA A 227 -0.08 -29.71 4.07
CA ALA A 227 1.30 -29.23 4.21
C ALA A 227 1.80 -28.37 3.02
N THR A 228 1.02 -28.28 1.94
CA THR A 228 1.40 -27.52 0.72
C THR A 228 0.57 -26.25 0.47
N GLY A 229 -0.16 -25.76 1.48
CA GLY A 229 -0.91 -24.51 1.39
C GLY A 229 -0.08 -23.33 1.92
N GLU A 230 0.07 -22.31 1.08
CA GLU A 230 0.57 -20.95 1.39
C GLU A 230 2.08 -20.77 1.50
N GLN A 231 2.76 -20.99 0.37
CA GLN A 231 3.81 -20.06 -0.04
C GLN A 231 3.16 -18.70 -0.31
N HIS A 232 3.04 -17.88 0.73
CA HIS A 232 2.75 -16.46 0.59
C HIS A 232 3.94 -15.85 -0.16
N ALA A 233 3.74 -15.63 -1.46
CA ALA A 233 4.67 -14.88 -2.29
C ALA A 233 4.89 -13.51 -1.63
N ASP A 234 6.13 -13.29 -1.20
CA ASP A 234 6.67 -12.01 -0.83
C ASP A 234 6.58 -11.08 -2.05
N GLY A 235 5.46 -10.38 -2.17
CA GLY A 235 5.24 -9.28 -3.10
C GLY A 235 5.88 -8.01 -2.56
N GLY A 236 7.14 -8.08 -2.16
CA GLY A 236 8.00 -6.91 -2.06
C GLY A 236 8.37 -6.46 -3.47
N GLU A 237 8.30 -5.16 -3.71
CA GLU A 237 8.91 -4.49 -4.87
C GLU A 237 8.07 -4.36 -6.15
N ALA A 238 6.97 -3.60 -6.07
CA ALA A 238 6.51 -2.82 -7.22
C ALA A 238 5.81 -1.54 -6.75
N GLY A 239 6.41 -0.38 -7.05
CA GLY A 239 5.67 0.89 -6.99
C GLY A 239 6.24 1.98 -6.09
N ARG A 240 7.56 2.14 -5.96
CA ARG A 240 8.09 3.50 -5.73
C ARG A 240 8.00 4.28 -7.04
N ARG A 241 6.79 4.70 -7.43
CA ARG A 241 6.63 5.83 -8.35
C ARG A 241 7.21 7.03 -7.61
N ARG A 242 8.43 7.42 -7.97
CA ARG A 242 8.98 8.72 -7.57
C ARG A 242 7.94 9.77 -7.93
N VAL A 243 7.37 10.41 -6.92
CA VAL A 243 6.62 11.65 -7.12
C VAL A 243 7.66 12.62 -7.69
N ARG A 244 7.56 12.91 -8.99
CA ARG A 244 8.40 13.92 -9.64
C ARG A 244 8.22 15.22 -8.87
N GLY A 245 9.30 15.70 -8.26
CA GLY A 245 9.34 17.06 -7.73
C GLY A 245 9.28 18.08 -8.87
N PRO A 246 8.98 19.35 -8.59
CA PRO A 246 8.79 20.41 -9.58
C PRO A 246 10.04 20.79 -10.41
N SER A 247 11.11 20.02 -10.34
CA SER A 247 12.40 20.24 -11.03
C SER A 247 12.56 19.48 -12.36
N ASP A 248 11.58 18.67 -12.79
CA ASP A 248 11.65 17.85 -14.02
C ASP A 248 10.79 18.39 -15.19
N LEU A 249 10.51 19.70 -15.23
CA LEU A 249 9.84 20.34 -16.37
C LEU A 249 10.89 20.76 -17.43
N PRO A 250 10.71 20.42 -18.72
CA PRO A 250 11.61 20.88 -19.78
C PRO A 250 11.56 22.41 -19.88
N PRO A 251 12.67 23.07 -20.27
CA PRO A 251 12.69 24.52 -20.41
C PRO A 251 11.66 24.96 -21.44
N ALA A 252 10.83 25.93 -21.06
CA ALA A 252 9.86 26.56 -21.93
C ALA A 252 10.57 27.12 -23.16
N VAL A 253 10.16 26.65 -24.34
CA VAL A 253 10.58 27.19 -25.62
C VAL A 253 9.87 28.55 -25.75
N HIS A 254 10.64 29.63 -25.72
CA HIS A 254 10.14 30.97 -26.03
C HIS A 254 9.93 31.07 -27.55
N GLU A 255 8.69 31.33 -27.97
CA GLU A 255 8.36 32.15 -29.14
C GLU A 255 8.04 33.57 -28.68
#